data_AF-A0A969IE94-F1
#
_entry.id   AF-A0A969IE94-F1
#
_cell.length_a   1.000
_cell.length_b   1.000
_cell.length_c   1.000
_cell.angle_alpha   90.00
_cell.angle_beta   90.00
_cell.angle_gamma   90.00
#
_symmetry.space_group_name_H-M   'P 1'
#
loop_
_entity.id
_entity.type
_entity.pdbx_description
1 polymer ?
#
loop_
_entity_poly.entity_id
_entity_poly.type
_entity_poly.pdbx_seq_one_letter_code
_entity_poly.pdbx_strand_id
1 'polypeptide(L)'
;MVATATEWQGLISALHASGRKAALAITGGGSGAVGELLRVPGGSRLLVERLARRGLLLAISSGTELDHVREEAAVLGLDPFFGPRIFGPVENDRTFSKQRVLETLIAELGLSERVHLVGALPAAALMPQADLFVTSSRYEGMPLVLLEALRAGLPVAASST
;
A
#
# COMPACT_ATOMS: atom_id res chain seq x y z
N MET A 1 -15.94 -10.22 15.58
CA MET A 1 -15.94 -11.59 15.01
C MET A 1 -14.97 -11.60 13.84
N VAL A 2 -14.11 -12.61 13.75
CA VAL A 2 -13.15 -12.74 12.64
C VAL A 2 -13.89 -13.33 11.45
N ALA A 3 -13.82 -12.67 10.29
CA ALA A 3 -14.42 -13.18 9.06
C ALA A 3 -13.84 -14.57 8.74
N THR A 4 -14.74 -15.50 8.43
CA THR A 4 -14.46 -16.88 8.08
C THR A 4 -13.70 -16.97 6.76
N ALA A 5 -12.94 -18.06 6.56
CA ALA A 5 -12.20 -18.28 5.31
C ALA A 5 -13.09 -18.18 4.05
N THR A 6 -14.37 -18.57 4.19
CA THR A 6 -15.38 -18.51 3.13
C THR A 6 -15.77 -17.07 2.75
N GLU A 7 -15.88 -16.18 3.74
CA GLU A 7 -16.19 -14.76 3.50
C GLU A 7 -15.04 -14.05 2.77
N TRP A 8 -13.79 -14.39 3.13
CA TRP A 8 -12.61 -13.91 2.42
C TRP A 8 -12.53 -14.41 0.98
N GLN A 9 -12.84 -15.69 0.74
CA GLN A 9 -12.89 -16.25 -0.61
C GLN A 9 -13.97 -15.58 -1.47
N GLY A 10 -15.11 -15.23 -0.90
CA GLY A 10 -16.17 -14.48 -1.57
C GLY A 10 -15.70 -13.09 -1.99
N LEU A 11 -15.09 -12.34 -1.07
CA LEU A 11 -14.58 -10.99 -1.33
C LEU A 11 -13.49 -10.98 -2.41
N ILE A 12 -12.51 -11.89 -2.31
CA ILE A 12 -11.40 -12.00 -3.28
C ILE A 12 -11.93 -12.38 -4.67
N SER A 13 -12.88 -13.32 -4.74
CA SER A 13 -13.50 -13.72 -6.01
C SER A 13 -14.28 -12.59 -6.65
N ALA A 14 -15.00 -11.79 -5.85
CA ALA A 14 -15.71 -10.60 -6.33
C ALA A 14 -14.76 -9.52 -6.85
N LEU A 15 -13.61 -9.31 -6.18
CA LEU A 15 -12.58 -8.37 -6.64
C LEU A 15 -11.96 -8.82 -7.97
N HIS A 16 -11.60 -10.10 -8.11
CA HIS A 16 -11.06 -10.65 -9.36
C HIS A 16 -12.07 -10.62 -10.51
N ALA A 17 -13.35 -10.89 -10.24
CA ALA A 17 -14.42 -10.86 -11.24
C ALA A 17 -14.83 -9.43 -11.66
N SER A 18 -14.48 -8.42 -10.88
CA SER A 18 -14.92 -7.04 -11.12
C SER A 18 -14.29 -6.38 -12.36
N GLY A 19 -13.23 -6.97 -12.93
CA GLY A 19 -12.48 -6.37 -14.05
C GLY A 19 -11.73 -5.08 -13.69
N ARG A 20 -11.69 -4.70 -12.40
CA ARG A 20 -11.04 -3.49 -11.90
C ARG A 20 -9.61 -3.80 -11.48
N LYS A 21 -8.67 -2.93 -11.86
CA LYS A 21 -7.27 -3.02 -11.40
C LYS A 21 -7.23 -2.63 -9.92
N ALA A 22 -6.85 -3.56 -9.05
CA ALA A 22 -6.58 -3.28 -7.65
C ALA A 22 -5.12 -2.83 -7.50
N ALA A 23 -4.89 -1.75 -6.77
CA ALA A 23 -3.54 -1.31 -6.37
C ALA A 23 -3.32 -1.67 -4.90
N LEU A 24 -2.24 -2.40 -4.62
CA LEU A 24 -1.80 -2.67 -3.25
C LEU A 24 -0.71 -1.65 -2.90
N ALA A 25 -1.06 -0.66 -2.08
CA ALA A 25 -0.10 0.31 -1.55
C ALA A 25 0.39 -0.18 -0.17
N ILE A 26 1.66 -0.56 -0.07
CA ILE A 26 2.30 -0.89 1.21
C ILE A 26 2.95 0.41 1.72
N THR A 27 2.42 1.00 2.79
CA THR A 27 2.98 2.20 3.42
C THR A 27 3.19 1.98 4.92
N GLY A 28 4.29 2.53 5.46
CA GLY A 28 4.65 2.42 6.89
C GLY A 28 5.27 1.08 7.30
N GLY A 29 6.20 1.10 8.27
CA GLY A 29 6.74 -0.09 8.98
C GLY A 29 7.40 -1.21 8.15
N GLY A 30 7.52 -1.05 6.83
CA GLY A 30 7.91 -2.10 5.89
C GLY A 30 9.28 -2.73 6.13
N SER A 31 10.16 -2.10 6.91
CA SER A 31 11.45 -2.67 7.30
C SER A 31 11.31 -3.98 8.09
N GLY A 32 10.24 -4.15 8.88
CA GLY A 32 9.97 -5.41 9.58
C GLY A 32 9.54 -6.54 8.63
N ALA A 33 8.59 -6.26 7.73
CA ALA A 33 8.12 -7.24 6.75
C ALA A 33 9.18 -7.58 5.69
N VAL A 34 9.92 -6.58 5.21
CA VAL A 34 11.09 -6.77 4.33
C VAL A 34 12.20 -7.48 5.08
N GLY A 35 12.47 -7.14 6.35
CA GLY A 35 13.43 -7.84 7.20
C GLY A 35 13.12 -9.33 7.34
N GLU A 36 11.87 -9.68 7.67
CA GLU A 36 11.41 -11.09 7.73
C GLU A 36 11.46 -11.77 6.35
N LEU A 37 11.11 -11.08 5.26
CA LEU A 37 11.22 -11.60 3.89
C LEU A 37 12.67 -11.80 3.43
N LEU A 38 13.61 -10.97 3.92
CA LEU A 38 15.05 -11.06 3.65
C LEU A 38 15.73 -12.13 4.51
N ARG A 39 15.17 -12.51 5.67
CA ARG A 39 15.62 -13.67 6.45
C ARG A 39 15.42 -14.99 5.70
N VAL A 40 14.50 -15.02 4.74
CA VAL A 40 14.27 -16.17 3.86
C VAL A 40 15.06 -15.94 2.56
N PRO A 41 16.08 -16.75 2.23
CA PRO A 41 16.78 -16.64 0.95
C PRO A 41 15.79 -16.65 -0.22
N GLY A 42 15.73 -15.54 -0.97
CA GLY A 42 14.80 -15.36 -2.10
C GLY A 42 13.35 -14.99 -1.75
N GLY A 43 13.00 -14.80 -0.47
CA GLY A 43 11.62 -14.56 -0.03
C GLY A 43 11.01 -13.26 -0.54
N SER A 44 11.76 -12.15 -0.47
CA SER A 44 11.32 -10.84 -0.99
C SER A 44 11.08 -10.86 -2.50
N ARG A 45 11.99 -11.50 -3.25
CA ARG A 45 11.86 -11.67 -4.70
C ARG A 45 10.70 -12.56 -5.09
N LEU A 46 10.48 -13.70 -4.41
CA LEU A 46 9.38 -14.61 -4.72
C LEU A 46 8.02 -13.93 -4.54
N LEU A 47 7.84 -13.15 -3.46
CA LEU A 47 6.58 -12.43 -3.23
C LEU A 47 6.36 -11.35 -4.29
N VAL A 48 7.35 -10.50 -4.51
CA VAL A 48 7.28 -9.41 -5.50
C VAL A 48 7.04 -9.96 -6.91
N GLU A 49 7.73 -11.03 -7.30
CA GLU A 49 7.55 -11.71 -8.57
C GLU A 49 6.13 -12.30 -8.71
N ARG A 50 5.57 -12.90 -7.65
CA ARG A 50 4.20 -13.43 -7.66
C ARG A 50 3.16 -12.32 -7.80
N LEU A 51 3.37 -11.18 -7.16
CA LEU A 51 2.49 -10.01 -7.31
C LEU A 51 2.57 -9.43 -8.72
N ALA A 52 3.78 -9.25 -9.25
CA ALA A 52 3.99 -8.77 -10.61
C ALA A 52 3.36 -9.71 -11.66
N ARG A 53 3.55 -11.04 -11.52
CA ARG A 53 2.91 -12.05 -12.39
C ARG A 53 1.38 -12.04 -12.35
N ARG A 54 0.78 -11.53 -11.27
CA ARG A 54 -0.69 -11.34 -11.16
C ARG A 54 -1.18 -10.05 -11.82
N GLY A 55 -0.29 -9.29 -12.49
CA GLY A 55 -0.63 -8.04 -13.15
C GLY A 55 -0.82 -6.86 -12.20
N LEU A 56 -0.37 -6.98 -10.94
CA LEU A 56 -0.39 -5.88 -9.99
C LEU A 56 0.70 -4.88 -10.35
N LEU A 57 0.33 -3.60 -10.37
CA LEU A 57 1.29 -2.51 -10.48
C LEU A 57 1.98 -2.31 -9.13
N LEU A 58 3.31 -2.36 -9.14
CA LEU A 58 4.13 -2.21 -7.95
C LEU A 58 4.89 -0.89 -7.98
N ALA A 59 5.02 -0.25 -6.82
CA ALA A 59 5.75 0.99 -6.63
C ALA A 59 6.45 1.01 -5.25
N ILE A 60 7.62 1.65 -5.18
CA ILE A 60 8.34 1.94 -3.93
C ILE A 60 8.24 3.42 -3.64
N SER A 61 7.77 3.80 -2.44
CA SER A 61 7.82 5.18 -1.94
C SER A 61 8.68 5.20 -0.67
N SER A 62 9.94 5.60 -0.82
CA SER A 62 10.94 5.63 0.25
C SER A 62 11.18 7.05 0.77
N GLY A 63 11.59 7.16 2.04
CA GLY A 63 12.11 8.40 2.62
C GLY A 63 13.63 8.55 2.43
N THR A 64 14.30 7.54 1.89
CA THR A 64 15.74 7.53 1.59
C THR A 64 15.99 8.06 0.19
N GLU A 65 17.13 8.74 -0.03
CA GLU A 65 17.55 9.28 -1.32
C GLU A 65 17.37 8.29 -2.48
N LEU A 66 16.83 8.79 -3.59
CA LEU A 66 16.35 8.01 -4.73
C LEU A 66 17.43 7.08 -5.30
N ASP A 67 18.66 7.57 -5.45
CA ASP A 67 19.74 6.78 -6.02
C ASP A 67 20.14 5.62 -5.11
N HIS A 68 20.17 5.82 -3.78
CA HIS A 68 20.37 4.73 -2.82
C HIS A 68 19.25 3.68 -2.93
N VAL A 69 17.99 4.10 -3.03
CA VAL A 69 16.86 3.17 -3.12
C VAL A 69 16.91 2.37 -4.42
N ARG A 70 17.33 2.99 -5.52
CA ARG A 70 17.53 2.32 -6.81
C ARG A 70 18.69 1.32 -6.75
N GLU A 71 19.80 1.70 -6.14
CA GLU A 71 20.95 0.82 -5.94
C GLU A 71 20.57 -0.39 -5.08
N GLU A 72 19.91 -0.18 -3.93
CA GLU A 72 19.42 -1.26 -3.08
C GLU A 72 18.47 -2.20 -3.84
N ALA A 73 17.50 -1.64 -4.58
CA ALA A 73 16.58 -2.44 -5.39
C ALA A 73 17.31 -3.24 -6.47
N ALA A 74 18.35 -2.67 -7.10
CA ALA A 74 19.17 -3.32 -8.12
C ALA A 74 20.03 -4.45 -7.53
N VAL A 75 20.68 -4.22 -6.40
CA VAL A 75 21.46 -5.23 -5.67
C VAL A 75 20.60 -6.44 -5.28
N LEU A 76 19.33 -6.19 -4.92
CA LEU A 76 18.37 -7.25 -4.61
C LEU A 76 17.71 -7.87 -5.87
N GLY A 77 17.99 -7.33 -7.07
CA GLY A 77 17.39 -7.74 -8.33
C GLY A 77 15.87 -7.56 -8.36
N LEU A 78 15.38 -6.53 -7.67
CA LEU A 78 13.97 -6.18 -7.55
C LEU A 78 13.55 -5.06 -8.49
N ASP A 79 14.49 -4.26 -8.97
CA ASP A 79 14.27 -3.12 -9.87
C ASP A 79 13.39 -3.43 -11.10
N PRO A 80 13.44 -4.62 -11.76
CA PRO A 80 12.63 -4.85 -12.95
C PRO A 80 11.14 -4.98 -12.63
N PHE A 81 10.78 -5.29 -11.39
CA PHE A 81 9.38 -5.41 -10.96
C PHE A 81 8.73 -4.04 -10.71
N PHE A 82 9.52 -3.02 -10.38
CA PHE A 82 9.05 -1.67 -10.10
C PHE A 82 9.19 -0.75 -11.32
N GLY A 83 10.21 -0.97 -12.16
CA GLY A 83 10.48 -0.14 -13.33
C GLY A 83 10.66 1.33 -12.92
N PRO A 84 9.96 2.30 -13.55
CA PRO A 84 10.11 3.71 -13.21
C PRO A 84 9.51 4.09 -11.85
N ARG A 85 8.74 3.20 -11.22
CA ARG A 85 7.98 3.50 -9.99
C ARG A 85 8.79 3.26 -8.72
N ILE A 86 10.02 3.73 -8.72
CA ILE A 86 10.87 3.80 -7.53
C ILE A 86 11.01 5.28 -7.20
N PHE A 87 10.51 5.67 -6.04
CA PHE A 87 10.43 7.06 -5.61
C PHE A 87 11.16 7.24 -4.28
N GLY A 88 11.98 8.29 -4.20
CA GLY A 88 12.68 8.76 -3.01
C GLY A 88 13.01 10.25 -3.18
N PRO A 89 13.38 10.97 -2.11
CA PRO A 89 13.93 12.31 -2.24
C PRO A 89 15.12 12.32 -3.21
N VAL A 90 15.22 13.39 -3.99
CA VAL A 90 16.40 13.67 -4.81
C VAL A 90 17.21 14.72 -4.06
N GLU A 91 18.54 14.66 -4.15
CA GLU A 91 19.40 15.62 -3.48
C GLU A 91 18.99 17.06 -3.83
N ASN A 92 18.82 17.90 -2.80
CA ASN A 92 18.33 19.27 -2.90
C ASN A 92 16.87 19.46 -3.38
N ASP A 93 16.12 18.38 -3.62
CA ASP A 93 14.68 18.45 -3.92
C ASP A 93 13.85 18.46 -2.62
N ARG A 94 13.42 19.65 -2.21
CA ARG A 94 12.53 19.84 -1.05
C ARG A 94 11.06 19.54 -1.34
N THR A 95 10.72 19.22 -2.58
CA THR A 95 9.34 19.02 -3.01
C THR A 95 8.89 17.57 -2.84
N PHE A 96 9.82 16.63 -2.64
CA PHE A 96 9.48 15.22 -2.47
C PHE A 96 8.54 15.00 -1.29
N SER A 97 7.43 14.32 -1.54
CA SER A 97 6.53 13.83 -0.50
C SER A 97 5.86 12.54 -0.95
N LYS A 98 5.52 11.67 -0.01
CA LYS A 98 4.75 10.45 -0.31
C LYS A 98 3.39 10.78 -0.92
N GLN A 99 2.82 11.94 -0.58
CA GLN A 99 1.58 12.41 -1.20
C GLN A 99 1.76 12.63 -2.71
N ARG A 100 2.84 13.30 -3.16
CA ARG A 100 3.11 13.51 -4.59
C ARG A 100 3.34 12.20 -5.35
N VAL A 101 3.97 11.23 -4.71
CA VAL A 101 4.10 9.87 -5.26
C VAL A 101 2.72 9.25 -5.49
N LEU A 102 1.81 9.36 -4.52
CA LEU A 102 0.44 8.88 -4.66
C LEU A 102 -0.33 9.65 -5.75
N GLU A 103 -0.21 10.98 -5.81
CA GLU A 103 -0.83 11.81 -6.87
C GLU A 103 -0.39 11.35 -8.26
N THR A 104 0.91 11.07 -8.43
CA THR A 104 1.49 10.57 -9.69
C THR A 104 0.88 9.21 -10.05
N LEU A 105 0.84 8.27 -9.10
CA LEU A 105 0.26 6.94 -9.31
C LEU A 105 -1.25 6.99 -9.60
N ILE A 106 -1.99 7.87 -8.93
CA ILE A 106 -3.44 8.07 -9.15
C ILE A 106 -3.68 8.56 -10.58
N ALA A 107 -2.90 9.55 -11.04
CA ALA A 107 -2.99 10.08 -12.39
C ALA A 107 -2.63 9.02 -13.44
N GLU A 108 -1.50 8.32 -13.28
CA GLU A 108 -1.05 7.26 -14.20
C GLU A 108 -2.07 6.11 -14.33
N LEU A 109 -2.77 5.79 -13.25
CA LEU A 109 -3.78 4.73 -13.20
C LEU A 109 -5.18 5.19 -13.65
N GLY A 110 -5.37 6.49 -13.94
CA GLY A 110 -6.68 7.05 -14.32
C GLY A 110 -7.69 7.01 -13.16
N LEU A 111 -7.22 7.15 -11.92
CA LEU A 111 -8.02 7.03 -10.70
C LEU A 111 -8.40 8.38 -10.07
N SER A 112 -8.10 9.51 -10.72
CA SER A 112 -8.30 10.85 -10.15
C SER A 112 -9.74 11.16 -9.74
N GLU A 113 -10.72 10.58 -10.43
CA GLU A 113 -12.16 10.73 -10.10
C GLU A 113 -12.64 9.79 -8.98
N ARG A 114 -11.78 8.88 -8.51
CA ARG A 114 -12.14 7.81 -7.57
C ARG A 114 -11.31 7.85 -6.28
N VAL A 115 -10.12 8.44 -6.32
CA VAL A 115 -9.19 8.50 -5.20
C VAL A 115 -8.95 9.96 -4.86
N HIS A 116 -9.36 10.34 -3.65
CA HIS A 116 -9.18 11.70 -3.14
C HIS A 116 -8.17 11.67 -1.99
N LEU A 117 -7.08 12.42 -2.13
CA LEU A 117 -6.11 12.64 -1.06
C LEU A 117 -6.54 13.88 -0.28
N VAL A 118 -7.16 13.66 0.88
CA VAL A 118 -7.80 14.72 1.68
C VAL A 118 -6.83 15.44 2.63
N GLY A 119 -5.56 15.01 2.68
CA GLY A 119 -4.55 15.58 3.57
C GLY A 119 -4.78 15.23 5.04
N ALA A 120 -4.14 15.99 5.94
CA ALA A 120 -4.28 15.83 7.38
C ALA A 120 -5.59 16.45 7.87
N LEU A 121 -6.61 15.62 8.08
CA LEU A 121 -7.89 16.01 8.65
C LEU A 121 -8.21 15.14 9.87
N PRO A 122 -8.99 15.66 10.84
CA PRO A 122 -9.51 14.84 11.93
C PRO A 122 -10.37 13.70 11.36
N ALA A 123 -10.03 12.47 11.70
CA ALA A 123 -10.73 11.27 11.22
C ALA A 123 -12.25 11.34 11.48
N ALA A 124 -12.64 11.87 12.64
CA ALA A 124 -14.04 12.07 13.03
C ALA A 124 -14.86 12.95 12.07
N ALA A 125 -14.22 13.83 11.28
CA ALA A 125 -14.92 14.66 10.30
C ALA A 125 -15.21 13.91 8.98
N LEU A 126 -14.42 12.88 8.67
CA LEU A 126 -14.52 12.11 7.43
C LEU A 126 -15.29 10.81 7.61
N MET A 127 -15.07 10.12 8.73
CA MET A 127 -15.61 8.79 8.99
C MET A 127 -17.13 8.68 8.89
N PRO A 128 -17.95 9.64 9.36
CA PRO A 128 -19.41 9.57 9.20
C PRO A 128 -19.89 9.62 7.75
N GLN A 129 -19.03 10.06 6.82
CA GLN A 129 -19.36 10.19 5.39
C GLN A 129 -18.92 8.96 4.58
N ALA A 130 -18.23 8.00 5.21
CA ALA A 130 -17.72 6.81 4.55
C ALA A 130 -18.64 5.61 4.77
N ASP A 131 -18.66 4.67 3.82
CA ASP A 131 -19.42 3.43 3.92
C ASP A 131 -18.58 2.26 4.48
N LEU A 132 -17.25 2.35 4.37
CA LEU A 132 -16.30 1.30 4.73
C LEU A 132 -14.94 1.91 5.07
N PHE A 133 -14.35 1.47 6.18
CA PHE A 133 -12.95 1.74 6.48
C PHE A 133 -12.08 0.56 6.03
N VAL A 134 -11.01 0.84 5.30
CA VAL A 134 -10.04 -0.17 4.83
C VAL A 134 -8.64 0.18 5.30
N THR A 135 -7.94 -0.78 5.90
CA THR A 135 -6.51 -0.66 6.19
C THR A 135 -5.74 -1.90 5.74
N SER A 136 -4.56 -1.67 5.19
CA SER A 136 -3.61 -2.74 4.81
C SER A 136 -2.35 -2.75 5.70
N SER A 137 -2.29 -1.88 6.71
CA SER A 137 -1.18 -1.84 7.67
C SER A 137 -1.05 -3.18 8.40
N ARG A 138 0.16 -3.73 8.43
CA ARG A 138 0.49 -4.95 9.20
C ARG A 138 0.88 -4.65 10.65
N TYR A 139 1.38 -3.45 10.91
CA TYR A 139 1.82 -3.03 12.23
C TYR A 139 1.40 -1.59 12.47
N GLU A 140 0.72 -1.39 13.59
CA GLU A 140 0.38 -0.09 14.16
C GLU A 140 0.70 -0.20 15.66
N GLY A 141 1.29 0.83 16.27
CA GLY A 141 1.58 0.80 17.72
C GLY A 141 0.28 0.69 18.52
N MET A 142 -0.52 1.76 18.50
CA MET A 142 -1.93 1.73 18.89
C MET A 142 -2.74 2.17 17.67
N PRO A 143 -3.66 1.34 17.13
CA PRO A 143 -4.34 1.61 15.87
C PRO A 143 -5.48 2.62 16.04
N LEU A 144 -5.13 3.87 16.40
CA LEU A 144 -6.09 4.94 16.72
C LEU A 144 -7.14 5.15 15.63
N VAL A 145 -6.72 5.20 14.37
CA VAL A 145 -7.61 5.42 13.23
C VAL A 145 -8.63 4.27 13.07
N LEU A 146 -8.21 3.03 13.35
CA LEU A 146 -9.14 1.89 13.33
C LEU A 146 -10.15 1.99 14.48
N LEU A 147 -9.71 2.39 15.68
CA LEU A 147 -10.60 2.58 16.82
C LEU A 147 -11.59 3.73 16.59
N GLU A 148 -11.17 4.80 15.94
CA GLU A 148 -12.03 5.91 15.51
C GLU A 148 -13.07 5.43 14.49
N ALA A 149 -12.68 4.59 13.52
CA ALA A 149 -13.60 4.01 12.55
C ALA A 149 -14.68 3.17 13.22
N LEU A 150 -14.27 2.28 14.14
CA LEU A 150 -15.19 1.46 14.92
C LEU A 150 -16.13 2.30 15.79
N ARG A 151 -15.62 3.36 16.41
CA ARG A 151 -16.43 4.31 17.20
C ARG A 151 -17.47 5.02 16.33
N ALA A 152 -17.13 5.34 15.09
CA ALA A 152 -18.05 5.92 14.12
C ALA A 152 -19.05 4.90 13.54
N GLY A 153 -18.96 3.63 13.91
CA GLY A 153 -19.88 2.57 13.44
C GLY A 153 -19.57 2.06 12.03
N LEU A 154 -18.39 2.38 11.48
CA LEU A 154 -17.99 1.92 10.16
C LEU A 154 -17.69 0.41 10.16
N PRO A 155 -18.19 -0.34 9.16
CA PRO A 155 -17.61 -1.62 8.80
C PRO A 155 -16.10 -1.46 8.54
N VAL A 156 -15.30 -2.44 8.97
CA VAL A 156 -13.83 -2.43 8.82
C VAL A 156 -13.37 -3.64 8.01
N ALA A 157 -12.61 -3.39 6.95
CA ALA A 157 -11.82 -4.41 6.26
C ALA A 157 -10.34 -4.21 6.56
N ALA A 158 -9.70 -5.22 7.17
CA ALA A 158 -8.28 -5.20 7.53
C ALA A 158 -7.58 -6.49 7.08
N SER A 159 -6.27 -6.43 6.86
CA SER A 159 -5.48 -7.62 6.52
C SER A 159 -5.28 -8.53 7.74
N SER A 160 -5.51 -9.84 7.61
CA SER A 160 -5.38 -10.83 8.70
C SER A 160 -3.98 -11.46 8.80
N THR A 161 -2.98 -10.81 8.22
CA THR A 161 -1.70 -11.42 7.86
C THR A 161 -0.55 -11.07 8.79
#